data_AF-G9WFG9-F1
#
_entry.id   AF-G9WFG9-F1
#
_cell.length_a   1.000
_cell.length_b   1.000
_cell.length_c   1.000
_cell.angle_alpha   90.00
_cell.angle_beta   90.00
_cell.angle_gamma   90.00
#
_symmetry.space_group_name_H-M   'P 1'
#
loop_
_entity.id
_entity.type
_entity.pdbx_description
1 polymer ?
#
loop_
_entity_poly.entity_id
_entity_poly.type
_entity_poly.pdbx_seq_one_letter_code
_entity_poly.pdbx_strand_id
1 'polypeptide(L)'
;MAKLIKKRYLFWFILSVLLSIFGPLFFRLNFLDGFRRIVILLGLIFGGFSLYSGFYFRRYGLKFWGIFIFPLTFSTINLLWRVLFGGSLVSRNYAYFFAAFYLVLSLFTFVSDADDSDSHNDMPVDGGFKEVK
;
A
#
# COMPACT_ATOMS: atom_id res chain seq x y z
N MET A 1 -9.08 -3.04 -21.48
CA MET A 1 -8.86 -2.52 -20.10
C MET A 1 -8.51 -3.60 -19.06
N ALA A 2 -9.24 -4.72 -18.99
CA ALA A 2 -9.01 -5.76 -17.97
C ALA A 2 -7.56 -6.28 -17.87
N LYS A 3 -6.85 -6.43 -19.00
CA LYS A 3 -5.44 -6.85 -19.02
C LYS A 3 -4.50 -5.85 -18.34
N LEU A 4 -4.77 -4.54 -18.46
CA LEU A 4 -3.96 -3.49 -17.83
C LEU A 4 -4.17 -3.44 -16.32
N ILE A 5 -5.43 -3.57 -15.89
CA ILE A 5 -5.80 -3.66 -14.47
C ILE A 5 -5.11 -4.85 -13.81
N LYS A 6 -5.14 -6.03 -14.45
CA LYS A 6 -4.42 -7.23 -13.96
C LYS A 6 -2.91 -7.01 -13.84
N LYS A 7 -2.27 -6.34 -14.81
CA LYS A 7 -0.83 -6.03 -14.75
C LYS A 7 -0.48 -5.12 -13.58
N ARG A 8 -1.31 -4.10 -13.30
CA ARG A 8 -1.09 -3.20 -12.15
C ARG A 8 -1.21 -3.94 -10.82
N TYR A 9 -2.23 -4.77 -10.65
CA TYR A 9 -2.36 -5.59 -9.44
C TYR A 9 -1.20 -6.56 -9.24
N LEU A 10 -0.75 -7.21 -10.32
CA LEU A 10 0.40 -8.10 -10.27
C LEU A 10 1.67 -7.36 -9.86
N PHE A 11 1.90 -6.16 -10.42
CA PHE A 11 3.03 -5.31 -10.04
C PHE A 11 3.01 -4.98 -8.54
N TRP A 12 1.86 -4.50 -8.03
CA TRP A 12 1.71 -4.19 -6.60
C TRP A 12 1.87 -5.42 -5.71
N PHE A 13 1.38 -6.58 -6.15
CA PHE A 13 1.56 -7.84 -5.45
C PHE A 13 3.03 -8.24 -5.37
N ILE A 14 3.75 -8.25 -6.50
CA ILE A 14 5.18 -8.57 -6.54
C ILE A 14 5.97 -7.60 -5.66
N LEU A 15 5.69 -6.30 -5.77
CA LEU A 15 6.34 -5.28 -4.96
C LEU A 15 6.10 -5.52 -3.47
N SER A 16 4.86 -5.82 -3.08
CA SER A 16 4.50 -6.13 -1.70
C SER A 16 5.20 -7.37 -1.17
N VAL A 17 5.35 -8.42 -2.01
CA VAL A 17 6.10 -9.62 -1.67
C VAL A 17 7.58 -9.29 -1.43
N LEU A 18 8.19 -8.53 -2.33
CA LEU A 18 9.59 -8.12 -2.21
C LEU A 18 9.82 -7.31 -0.94
N LEU A 19 9.00 -6.28 -0.68
CA LEU A 19 9.10 -5.46 0.53
C LEU A 19 8.95 -6.31 1.81
N SER A 20 7.99 -7.23 1.82
CA SER A 20 7.71 -8.06 2.98
C SER A 20 8.81 -9.06 3.32
N ILE A 21 9.59 -9.51 2.33
CA ILE A 21 10.76 -10.37 2.53
C ILE A 21 11.99 -9.52 2.84
N PHE A 22 12.33 -8.62 1.93
CA PHE A 22 13.62 -7.92 1.98
C PHE A 22 13.68 -6.86 3.06
N GLY A 23 12.59 -6.17 3.39
CA GLY A 23 12.65 -5.10 4.40
C GLY A 23 12.97 -5.63 5.80
N PRO A 24 12.25 -6.62 6.35
CA PRO A 24 12.60 -7.21 7.64
C PRO A 24 14.01 -7.79 7.68
N LEU A 25 14.46 -8.43 6.59
CA LEU A 25 15.83 -8.96 6.48
C LEU A 25 16.87 -7.84 6.48
N PHE A 26 16.67 -6.80 5.67
CA PHE A 26 17.56 -5.65 5.59
C PHE A 26 17.67 -4.94 6.94
N PHE A 27 16.56 -4.76 7.65
CA PHE A 27 16.60 -4.13 8.96
C PHE A 27 17.31 -4.98 10.01
N ARG A 28 17.16 -6.31 9.98
CA ARG A 28 17.91 -7.20 10.87
C ARG A 28 19.41 -7.18 10.61
N LEU A 29 19.83 -7.12 9.35
CA LEU A 29 21.25 -7.12 8.99
C LEU A 29 21.95 -5.81 9.36
N ASN A 30 21.27 -4.67 9.21
CA ASN A 30 21.87 -3.35 9.42
C ASN A 30 21.65 -2.77 10.82
N PHE A 31 20.63 -3.22 11.55
CA PHE A 31 20.27 -2.68 12.87
C PHE A 31 20.29 -3.80 13.93
N LEU A 32 21.50 -4.27 14.25
CA LEU A 32 21.74 -5.35 15.22
C LEU A 32 21.30 -4.98 16.66
N ASP A 33 21.35 -3.70 17.03
CA ASP A 33 21.28 -3.29 18.44
C ASP A 33 19.91 -2.77 18.93
N GLY A 34 18.86 -2.75 18.09
CA GLY A 34 17.65 -2.03 18.44
C GLY A 34 16.37 -2.60 17.90
N PHE A 35 15.78 -3.57 18.62
CA PHE A 35 14.42 -4.05 18.34
C PHE A 35 13.42 -2.90 18.16
N ARG A 36 13.50 -1.86 19.01
CA ARG A 36 12.67 -0.65 18.92
C ARG A 36 12.87 0.12 17.62
N ARG A 37 14.12 0.23 17.11
CA ARG A 37 14.42 0.91 15.84
C ARG A 37 13.83 0.16 14.66
N ILE A 38 13.95 -1.16 14.65
CA ILE A 38 13.37 -2.02 13.59
C ILE A 38 11.85 -1.85 13.53
N VAL A 39 11.18 -1.87 14.70
CA VAL A 39 9.72 -1.66 14.80
C VAL A 39 9.32 -0.28 14.26
N ILE A 40 10.05 0.79 14.63
CA ILE A 40 9.76 2.14 14.13
C ILE A 40 9.97 2.24 12.61
N LEU A 41 11.06 1.66 12.09
CA LEU A 41 11.35 1.68 10.64
C LEU A 41 10.31 0.91 9.83
N LEU A 42 9.89 -0.26 10.32
CA LEU A 42 8.77 -1.00 9.74
C LEU A 42 7.51 -0.11 9.73
N GLY A 43 7.16 0.46 10.88
CA GLY A 43 5.98 1.33 10.99
C GLY A 43 5.99 2.51 10.03
N LEU A 44 7.11 3.25 9.94
CA LEU A 44 7.21 4.45 9.10
C LEU A 44 7.29 4.11 7.62
N ILE A 45 8.21 3.24 7.23
CA ILE A 45 8.47 2.97 5.81
C ILE A 45 7.30 2.19 5.21
N PHE A 46 6.83 1.14 5.90
CA PHE A 46 5.77 0.30 5.37
C PHE A 46 4.39 0.92 5.62
N GLY A 47 4.24 1.70 6.69
CA GLY A 47 3.05 2.53 6.88
C GLY A 47 2.92 3.57 5.77
N GLY A 48 4.00 4.28 5.44
CA GLY A 48 4.04 5.21 4.31
C GLY A 48 3.72 4.54 2.97
N PHE A 49 4.29 3.35 2.73
CA PHE A 49 3.94 2.54 1.56
C PHE A 49 2.45 2.18 1.54
N SER A 50 1.89 1.80 2.69
CA SER A 50 0.46 1.45 2.80
C SER A 50 -0.43 2.65 2.49
N LEU A 51 -0.12 3.82 3.06
CA LEU A 51 -0.81 5.08 2.76
C LEU A 51 -0.78 5.39 1.25
N TYR A 52 0.41 5.31 0.64
CA TYR A 52 0.59 5.56 -0.79
C TYR A 52 -0.19 4.56 -1.66
N SER A 53 -0.21 3.28 -1.28
CA SER A 53 -0.95 2.26 -2.02
C SER A 53 -2.46 2.52 -2.01
N GLY A 54 -3.05 2.86 -0.84
CA GLY A 54 -4.47 3.21 -0.75
C GLY A 54 -4.83 4.43 -1.61
N PHE A 55 -4.01 5.48 -1.56
CA PHE A 55 -4.15 6.66 -2.42
C PHE A 55 -4.05 6.32 -3.91
N TYR A 56 -3.07 5.50 -4.30
CA TYR A 56 -2.89 5.07 -5.69
C TYR A 56 -4.07 4.24 -6.19
N PHE A 57 -4.55 3.27 -5.40
CA PHE A 57 -5.69 2.43 -5.79
C PHE A 57 -6.95 3.27 -6.01
N ARG A 58 -7.18 4.28 -5.17
CA ARG A 58 -8.26 5.25 -5.35
C ARG A 58 -8.11 6.04 -6.65
N ARG A 59 -6.96 6.72 -6.84
CA ARG A 59 -6.73 7.63 -7.99
C ARG A 59 -6.89 6.95 -9.35
N TYR A 60 -6.58 5.66 -9.44
CA TYR A 60 -6.67 4.89 -10.69
C TYR A 60 -7.93 4.04 -10.82
N GLY A 61 -8.94 4.22 -9.94
CA GLY A 61 -10.21 3.50 -10.00
C GLY A 61 -10.04 1.98 -9.82
N LEU A 62 -9.01 1.56 -9.10
CA LEU A 62 -8.75 0.16 -8.83
C LEU A 62 -9.70 -0.30 -7.71
N LYS A 63 -10.34 -1.46 -7.92
CA LYS A 63 -11.23 -2.11 -6.94
C LYS A 63 -10.66 -2.10 -5.52
N PHE A 64 -11.57 -1.93 -4.56
CA PHE A 64 -11.35 -2.01 -3.11
C PHE A 64 -10.43 -3.16 -2.66
N TRP A 65 -10.48 -4.30 -3.36
CA TRP A 65 -9.62 -5.46 -3.09
C TRP A 65 -8.10 -5.17 -3.12
N GLY A 66 -7.65 -4.12 -3.81
CA GLY A 66 -6.23 -3.74 -3.89
C GLY A 66 -5.61 -3.38 -2.54
N ILE A 67 -6.41 -2.80 -1.65
CA ILE A 67 -6.01 -2.34 -0.31
C ILE A 67 -5.48 -3.50 0.55
N PHE A 68 -6.00 -4.71 0.32
CA PHE A 68 -5.60 -5.89 1.08
C PHE A 68 -4.28 -6.50 0.62
N ILE A 69 -3.74 -6.12 -0.55
CA ILE A 69 -2.58 -6.78 -1.14
C ILE A 69 -1.38 -6.72 -0.21
N PHE A 70 -1.02 -5.53 0.26
CA PHE A 70 0.14 -5.35 1.12
C PHE A 70 -0.02 -5.99 2.51
N PRO A 71 -1.09 -5.72 3.29
CA PRO A 71 -1.24 -6.34 4.60
C PRO A 71 -1.35 -7.88 4.54
N LEU A 72 -2.03 -8.43 3.52
CA LEU A 72 -2.12 -9.89 3.36
C LEU A 72 -0.79 -10.52 2.96
N THR A 73 -0.07 -9.93 2.01
CA THR A 73 1.25 -10.46 1.60
C THR A 73 2.25 -10.38 2.76
N PHE A 74 2.28 -9.28 3.50
CA PHE A 74 3.16 -9.12 4.66
C PHE A 74 2.89 -10.18 5.74
N SER A 75 1.62 -10.41 6.08
CA SER A 75 1.24 -11.45 7.05
C SER A 75 1.57 -12.85 6.53
N THR A 76 1.24 -13.14 5.27
CA THR A 76 1.46 -14.45 4.64
C THR A 76 2.95 -14.78 4.58
N ILE A 77 3.80 -13.81 4.22
CA ILE A 77 5.25 -14.02 4.15
C ILE A 77 5.85 -14.27 5.52
N ASN A 78 5.45 -13.50 6.54
CA ASN A 78 5.90 -13.75 7.91
C ASN A 78 5.47 -15.14 8.42
N LEU A 79 4.27 -15.59 8.06
CA LEU A 79 3.77 -16.92 8.39
C LEU A 79 4.56 -18.02 7.65
N LEU A 80 4.70 -17.90 6.33
CA LEU A 80 5.42 -18.88 5.50
C LEU A 80 6.89 -18.96 5.89
N TRP A 81 7.54 -17.84 6.16
CA TRP A 81 8.94 -17.84 6.60
C TRP A 81 9.11 -18.64 7.89
N ARG A 82 8.16 -18.50 8.82
CA ARG A 82 8.16 -19.26 10.06
C ARG A 82 7.92 -20.75 9.86
N VAL A 83 7.00 -21.11 8.99
CA VAL A 83 6.70 -22.52 8.69
C VAL A 83 7.87 -23.19 7.96
N LEU A 84 8.50 -22.49 7.02
CA LEU A 84 9.55 -23.05 6.16
C LEU A 84 10.94 -23.06 6.81
N PHE A 85 11.31 -21.99 7.52
CA PHE A 85 12.66 -21.81 8.07
C PHE A 85 12.72 -21.91 9.60
N GLY A 86 11.60 -22.15 10.27
CA GLY A 86 11.51 -22.26 11.75
C GLY A 86 11.76 -20.95 12.52
N GLY A 87 12.30 -19.91 11.88
CA GLY A 87 12.53 -18.58 12.45
C GLY A 87 11.42 -17.59 12.09
N SER A 88 11.23 -16.53 12.88
CA SER A 88 10.33 -15.43 12.50
C SER A 88 11.14 -14.27 11.90
N LEU A 89 10.68 -13.62 10.83
CA LEU A 89 11.24 -12.35 10.32
C LEU A 89 10.88 -11.17 11.22
N VAL A 90 9.64 -11.16 11.68
CA VAL A 90 9.11 -10.23 12.67
C VAL A 90 8.43 -11.06 13.75
N SER A 91 8.54 -10.64 15.01
CA SER A 91 7.83 -11.31 16.11
C SER A 91 6.33 -11.39 15.81
N ARG A 92 5.69 -12.51 16.17
CA ARG A 92 4.31 -12.83 15.77
C ARG A 92 3.33 -11.71 16.09
N ASN A 93 3.43 -11.14 17.30
CA ASN A 93 2.53 -10.07 17.74
C ASN A 93 2.69 -8.82 16.87
N TYR A 94 3.92 -8.48 16.52
CA TYR A 94 4.22 -7.33 15.66
C TYR A 94 3.81 -7.59 14.21
N ALA A 95 3.94 -8.81 13.70
CA ALA A 95 3.50 -9.14 12.35
C ALA A 95 1.98 -8.91 12.18
N TYR A 96 1.17 -9.37 13.14
CA TYR A 96 -0.28 -9.14 13.11
C TYR A 96 -0.65 -7.68 13.36
N PHE A 97 0.00 -7.03 14.33
CA PHE A 97 -0.19 -5.61 14.59
C PHE A 97 0.08 -4.78 13.33
N PHE A 98 1.21 -5.02 12.66
CA PHE A 98 1.58 -4.30 11.45
C PHE A 98 0.66 -4.60 10.28
N ALA A 99 0.25 -5.85 10.08
CA ALA A 99 -0.73 -6.18 9.04
C ALA A 99 -2.06 -5.42 9.25
N ALA A 100 -2.59 -5.39 10.48
CA ALA A 100 -3.78 -4.62 10.81
C ALA A 100 -3.56 -3.12 10.63
N PHE A 101 -2.43 -2.60 11.12
CA PHE A 101 -2.05 -1.19 11.01
C PHE A 101 -1.96 -0.74 9.54
N TYR A 102 -1.28 -1.50 8.69
CA TYR A 102 -1.18 -1.20 7.26
C TYR A 102 -2.55 -1.24 6.58
N LEU A 103 -3.40 -2.18 6.93
CA LEU A 103 -4.77 -2.24 6.42
C LEU A 103 -5.56 -0.98 6.80
N VAL A 104 -5.48 -0.55 8.06
CA VAL A 104 -6.15 0.68 8.52
C VAL A 104 -5.63 1.91 7.76
N LEU A 105 -4.32 2.04 7.57
CA LEU A 105 -3.73 3.16 6.85
C LEU A 105 -4.15 3.21 5.37
N SER A 106 -4.11 2.08 4.69
CA SER A 106 -4.50 1.99 3.28
C SER A 106 -6.00 2.17 3.09
N LEU A 107 -6.82 1.70 4.05
CA LEU A 107 -8.25 1.97 4.07
C LEU A 107 -8.53 3.46 4.28
N PHE A 108 -7.83 4.09 5.22
CA PHE A 108 -7.96 5.51 5.50
C PHE A 108 -7.69 6.34 4.24
N THR A 109 -6.58 6.10 3.52
CA THR A 109 -6.28 6.87 2.30
C THR A 109 -7.16 6.51 1.11
N PHE A 110 -7.71 5.30 1.08
CA PHE A 110 -8.66 4.90 0.04
C PHE A 110 -10.05 5.54 0.25
N VAL A 111 -10.53 5.59 1.50
CA VAL A 111 -11.87 6.09 1.85
C VAL A 111 -11.88 7.60 2.10
N SER A 112 -10.78 8.19 2.56
CA SER A 112 -10.68 9.62 2.90
C SER A 112 -11.34 10.44 1.81
N ASP A 113 -12.44 11.12 2.14
CA ASP A 113 -13.14 11.90 1.14
C ASP A 113 -12.22 12.99 0.60
N ALA A 114 -12.32 13.21 -0.70
CA ALA A 114 -11.73 14.36 -1.35
C ALA A 114 -12.90 15.03 -2.06
N ASP A 115 -13.90 15.40 -1.27
CA ASP A 115 -14.73 16.54 -1.63
C ASP A 115 -13.76 17.69 -1.94
N ASP A 116 -13.94 18.30 -3.11
CA ASP A 116 -13.28 19.52 -3.60
C ASP A 116 -12.06 19.43 -4.53
N SER A 117 -11.81 18.35 -5.29
CA SER A 117 -10.85 18.45 -6.42
C SER A 117 -11.34 18.12 -7.82
N ASP A 118 -12.59 17.65 -7.96
CA ASP A 118 -13.21 17.39 -9.28
C ASP A 118 -14.23 18.47 -9.69
N SER A 119 -14.35 19.59 -8.97
CA SER A 119 -15.23 20.71 -9.36
C SER A 119 -14.57 21.75 -10.29
N HIS A 120 -13.28 21.59 -10.64
CA HIS A 120 -12.55 22.58 -11.44
C HIS A 120 -12.31 22.22 -12.91
N ASN A 121 -12.87 21.11 -13.41
CA ASN A 121 -12.77 20.76 -14.83
C ASN A 121 -14.12 20.52 -15.54
N ASP A 122 -15.23 20.74 -14.84
CA ASP A 122 -16.60 20.56 -15.35
C ASP A 122 -17.34 21.90 -15.56
N MET A 123 -16.63 23.03 -15.71
CA MET A 123 -17.25 24.18 -16.38
C MET A 123 -17.24 23.86 -17.88
N PRO A 124 -18.37 23.50 -18.52
CA PRO A 124 -18.44 23.62 -19.97
C PRO A 124 -18.10 25.07 -20.28
N VAL A 125 -17.02 25.29 -21.03
CA VAL A 125 -16.73 26.59 -21.61
C VAL A 125 -17.89 26.82 -22.56
N ASP A 126 -18.90 27.51 -22.03
CA ASP A 126 -20.11 27.89 -22.69
C ASP A 126 -19.71 28.44 -24.05
N GLY A 127 -20.32 27.87 -25.10
CA GLY A 127 -20.00 28.14 -26.48
C GLY A 127 -19.97 29.65 -26.69
N GLY A 128 -18.75 30.19 -26.75
CA GLY A 128 -18.54 31.59 -27.07
C GLY A 128 -19.12 31.83 -28.45
N PHE A 129 -20.28 32.49 -28.50
CA PHE A 129 -20.79 33.09 -29.72
C PHE A 129 -19.68 33.97 -30.30
N LYS A 130 -19.04 33.49 -31.37
CA LYS A 130 -18.26 34.34 -32.28
C LYS A 130 -18.85 34.17 -33.67
N GLU A 131 -19.88 34.99 -33.85
CA GLU A 131 -20.19 35.81 -35.02
C GLU A 131 -19.86 35.22 -36.40
N VAL A 132 -20.93 34.93 -37.13
CA VAL A 132 -20.96 34.88 -38.59
C VAL A 132 -20.57 36.25 -39.14
N LYS A 133 -19.51 36.30 -39.96
CA LYS A 133 -19.35 37.28 -41.02
C LYS A 133 -18.61 36.67 -42.20
#